data_AF-A0AAV9ZJM6-F1
#
_entry.id   AF-A0AAV9ZJM6-F1
#
_cell.length_a   1.000
_cell.length_b   1.000
_cell.length_c   1.000
_cell.angle_alpha   90.00
_cell.angle_beta   90.00
_cell.angle_gamma   90.00
#
_symmetry.space_group_name_H-M   'P 1'
#
loop_
_entity.id
_entity.type
_entity.pdbx_description
1 polymer ?
#
loop_
_entity_poly.entity_id
_entity_poly.type
_entity_poly.pdbx_seq_one_letter_code
_entity_poly.pdbx_strand_id
1 'polypeptide(L)'
;MCTLWQRLGRAARAFHLTAKALFLVEPKRFDVNIEKAEARAAKRAAAVKKRKHSSDHADQPPPKRAAVASPDAPNVPVPIPTPTADSSAPATADDDNTSLAGPDDADDVDDTSDLPLTPHPRSGASRAEYRTERRAVYEAAVTHEPVWKRQLKKKGADRLEQALDDFINAPTRQPGNPCYREPIMVFFGNDETVSTHVQCRPDLPAGCPRCVVSNSKICCELCSPDEFADFAQVDIPKAKPQASRSRIPNYSTDASDMALRAALHSFRKSRTAEVFGPFHFRKHGAGGIMANEVLDRIADCAHFHKIQTTADLARETDWHRITEDGTQILALITQHRPIPVPAAPTPHPLLPLNTNTSVYSTPKNRKCSKCGLSGHIGMLFSMFSRIAISKITLFSF
;
A
#
# COMPACT_ATOMS: atom_id res chain seq x y z
N MET A 1 -13.58 -14.82 -8.88
CA MET A 1 -13.16 -14.81 -10.31
C MET A 1 -14.11 -14.00 -11.22
N CYS A 2 -15.43 -14.18 -11.10
CA CYS A 2 -16.44 -13.60 -11.99
C CYS A 2 -16.34 -12.09 -12.25
N THR A 3 -16.25 -11.27 -11.20
CA THR A 3 -16.23 -9.80 -11.34
C THR A 3 -15.01 -9.28 -12.10
N LEU A 4 -13.85 -9.91 -11.90
CA LEU A 4 -12.59 -9.58 -12.56
C LEU A 4 -12.69 -9.90 -14.06
N TRP A 5 -13.16 -11.11 -14.39
CA TRP A 5 -13.27 -11.53 -15.79
C TRP A 5 -14.36 -10.78 -16.55
N GLN A 6 -15.48 -10.45 -15.91
CA GLN A 6 -16.52 -9.60 -16.50
C GLN A 6 -16.01 -8.21 -16.87
N ARG A 7 -15.08 -7.63 -16.08
CA ARG A 7 -14.46 -6.34 -16.40
C ARG A 7 -13.51 -6.46 -17.58
N LEU A 8 -12.66 -7.48 -17.61
CA LEU A 8 -11.77 -7.72 -18.74
C LEU A 8 -12.53 -7.99 -20.04
N GLY A 9 -13.57 -8.82 -20.00
CA GLY A 9 -14.38 -9.13 -21.17
C GLY A 9 -15.11 -7.92 -21.77
N ARG A 10 -15.35 -6.86 -20.99
CA ARG A 10 -15.91 -5.60 -21.53
C ARG A 10 -14.89 -4.81 -22.35
N ALA A 11 -13.62 -4.83 -21.97
CA ALA A 11 -12.54 -4.18 -22.73
C ALA A 11 -12.27 -4.88 -24.07
N ALA A 12 -12.52 -6.20 -24.14
CA ALA A 12 -12.28 -7.02 -25.34
C ALA A 12 -13.44 -7.05 -26.36
N ARG A 13 -14.39 -6.11 -26.32
CA ARG A 13 -15.57 -6.12 -27.22
C ARG A 13 -15.26 -5.70 -28.66
N ALA A 14 -14.17 -4.95 -28.87
CA ALA A 14 -13.74 -4.55 -30.21
C ALA A 14 -12.82 -5.63 -30.80
N PHE A 15 -13.33 -6.41 -31.76
CA PHE A 15 -12.62 -7.55 -32.35
C PHE A 15 -11.29 -7.21 -33.05
N HIS A 16 -11.07 -5.94 -33.40
CA HIS A 16 -9.85 -5.47 -34.06
C HIS A 16 -8.80 -4.93 -33.08
N LEU A 17 -9.13 -4.83 -31.78
CA LEU A 17 -8.22 -4.37 -30.75
C LEU A 17 -7.75 -5.54 -29.90
N THR A 18 -6.52 -5.42 -29.39
CA THR A 18 -5.98 -6.35 -28.40
C THR A 18 -6.10 -5.72 -27.03
N ALA A 19 -6.84 -6.37 -26.13
CA ALA A 19 -6.88 -5.97 -24.72
C ALA A 19 -5.80 -6.74 -23.95
N LYS A 20 -4.86 -6.01 -23.32
CA LYS A 20 -3.91 -6.55 -22.33
C LYS A 20 -4.39 -6.14 -20.94
N ALA A 21 -4.23 -7.02 -19.95
CA ALA A 21 -4.65 -6.77 -18.58
C ALA A 21 -3.52 -7.04 -17.60
N LEU A 22 -3.32 -6.10 -16.68
CA LEU A 22 -2.39 -6.22 -15.56
C LEU A 22 -3.19 -6.48 -14.27
N PHE A 23 -2.87 -7.57 -13.58
CA PHE A 23 -3.48 -7.92 -12.31
C PHE A 23 -2.50 -7.66 -11.17
N LEU A 24 -2.88 -6.78 -10.25
CA LEU A 24 -2.09 -6.50 -9.05
C LEU A 24 -2.57 -7.41 -7.92
N VAL A 25 -1.66 -8.21 -7.40
CA VAL A 25 -1.95 -9.22 -6.38
C VAL A 25 -1.11 -8.94 -5.14
N GLU A 26 -1.73 -9.03 -3.96
CA GLU A 26 -1.00 -8.87 -2.70
C GLU A 26 0.03 -10.00 -2.52
N PRO A 27 1.27 -9.69 -2.09
CA PRO A 27 2.33 -10.70 -1.95
C PRO A 27 1.93 -11.92 -1.12
N LYS A 28 1.11 -11.76 -0.08
CA LYS A 28 0.63 -12.86 0.79
C LYS A 28 -0.22 -13.93 0.06
N ARG A 29 -0.57 -13.75 -1.21
CA ARG A 29 -1.36 -14.69 -2.02
C ARG A 29 -0.50 -15.65 -2.85
N PHE A 30 0.78 -15.36 -3.00
CA PHE A 30 1.68 -16.22 -3.75
C PHE A 30 2.13 -17.40 -2.90
N ASP A 31 2.14 -18.61 -3.46
CA ASP A 31 2.56 -19.84 -2.77
C ASP A 31 3.90 -19.65 -2.02
N VAL A 32 4.90 -19.09 -2.70
CA VAL A 32 6.23 -18.82 -2.15
C VAL A 32 6.17 -17.97 -0.87
N ASN A 33 5.28 -16.97 -0.83
CA ASN A 33 5.14 -16.10 0.34
C ASN A 33 4.32 -16.74 1.45
N ILE A 34 3.35 -17.59 1.11
CA ILE A 34 2.60 -18.40 2.07
C ILE A 34 3.55 -19.38 2.76
N GLU A 35 4.32 -20.14 1.99
CA GLU A 35 5.33 -21.08 2.50
C GLU A 35 6.36 -20.37 3.39
N LYS A 36 6.91 -19.23 2.94
CA LYS A 36 7.83 -18.41 3.75
C LYS A 36 7.16 -17.94 5.06
N ALA A 37 5.90 -17.55 5.03
CA ALA A 37 5.16 -17.12 6.21
C ALA A 37 4.91 -18.28 7.19
N GLU A 38 4.54 -19.46 6.68
CA GLU A 38 4.33 -20.68 7.46
C GLU A 38 5.64 -21.18 8.08
N ALA A 39 6.74 -21.20 7.32
CA ALA A 39 8.06 -21.53 7.83
C ALA A 39 8.50 -20.59 8.96
N ARG A 40 8.26 -19.28 8.81
CA ARG A 40 8.50 -18.28 9.87
C ARG A 40 7.61 -18.52 11.09
N ALA A 41 6.34 -18.85 10.90
CA ALA A 41 5.42 -19.18 11.99
C ALA A 41 5.86 -20.45 12.74
N ALA A 42 6.27 -21.49 12.03
CA ALA A 42 6.80 -22.73 12.60
C ALA A 42 8.09 -22.49 13.40
N LYS A 43 9.05 -21.72 12.85
CA LYS A 43 10.28 -21.32 13.56
C LYS A 43 9.95 -20.57 14.86
N ARG A 44 8.99 -19.63 14.83
CA ARG A 44 8.54 -18.90 16.03
C ARG A 44 7.89 -19.83 17.07
N ALA A 45 7.03 -20.75 16.63
CA ALA A 45 6.39 -21.72 17.52
C ALA A 45 7.41 -22.66 18.18
N ALA A 46 8.42 -23.12 17.43
CA ALA A 46 9.52 -23.93 17.97
C ALA A 46 10.36 -23.15 18.99
N ALA A 47 10.67 -21.87 18.73
CA ALA A 47 11.41 -21.02 19.67
C ALA A 47 10.64 -20.79 20.99
N VAL A 48 9.32 -20.63 20.93
CA VAL A 48 8.47 -20.51 22.13
C VAL A 48 8.48 -21.81 22.94
N LYS A 49 8.42 -22.99 22.29
CA LYS A 49 8.52 -24.28 22.97
C LYS A 49 9.87 -24.48 23.67
N LYS A 50 10.98 -24.11 23.02
CA LYS A 50 12.33 -24.17 23.61
C LYS A 50 12.43 -23.31 24.88
N ARG A 51 11.84 -22.10 24.88
CA ARG A 51 11.84 -21.21 26.06
C ARG A 51 11.05 -21.79 27.25
N LYS A 52 9.95 -22.51 27.00
CA LYS A 52 9.17 -23.17 28.05
C LYS A 52 9.92 -24.36 28.65
N HIS A 53 10.55 -25.18 27.82
CA HIS A 53 11.34 -26.31 28.32
C HIS A 53 12.55 -25.85 29.16
N SER A 54 13.17 -24.70 28.83
CA SER A 54 14.25 -24.15 29.66
C SER A 54 13.77 -23.56 30.99
N SER A 55 12.51 -23.10 31.08
CA SER A 55 11.98 -22.60 32.36
C SER A 55 11.61 -23.73 33.32
N ASP A 56 11.23 -24.90 32.82
CA ASP A 56 10.81 -26.03 33.66
C ASP A 56 12.01 -26.73 34.36
N HIS A 57 13.24 -26.48 33.90
CA HIS A 57 14.47 -26.93 34.57
C HIS A 57 15.07 -25.89 35.54
N ALA A 58 14.37 -24.77 35.78
CA ALA A 58 14.84 -23.68 36.65
C ALA A 58 14.46 -23.83 38.13
N ASP A 59 14.40 -25.07 38.65
CA ASP A 59 14.46 -25.32 40.10
C ASP A 59 15.86 -25.04 40.68
N GLN A 60 16.82 -24.61 39.85
CA GLN A 60 18.03 -24.00 40.37
C GLN A 60 17.68 -22.62 40.97
N PRO A 61 18.03 -22.38 42.24
CA PRO A 61 17.78 -21.10 42.89
C PRO A 61 18.39 -19.98 42.03
N PRO A 62 17.67 -18.86 41.84
CA PRO A 62 18.14 -17.76 41.01
C PRO A 62 19.58 -17.45 41.40
N PRO A 63 20.54 -17.38 40.44
CA PRO A 63 21.92 -17.11 40.76
C PRO A 63 21.94 -15.81 41.55
N LYS A 64 22.36 -15.93 42.82
CA LYS A 64 22.44 -14.85 43.80
C LYS A 64 23.22 -13.74 43.11
N ARG A 65 22.52 -12.72 42.59
CA ARG A 65 23.17 -11.54 42.00
C ARG A 65 24.10 -11.02 43.07
N ALA A 66 25.40 -11.16 42.85
CA ALA A 66 26.40 -10.50 43.67
C ALA A 66 26.02 -9.02 43.64
N ALA A 67 25.62 -8.51 44.80
CA ALA A 67 25.35 -7.10 44.99
C ALA A 67 26.63 -6.36 44.63
N VAL A 68 26.65 -5.77 43.44
CA VAL A 68 27.65 -4.76 43.11
C VAL A 68 27.34 -3.60 44.04
N ALA A 69 28.12 -3.51 45.11
CA ALA A 69 28.11 -2.36 45.99
C ALA A 69 28.34 -1.12 45.13
N SER A 70 27.36 -0.22 45.11
CA SER A 70 27.57 1.14 44.63
C SER A 70 28.65 1.79 45.49
N PRO A 71 29.79 2.24 44.93
CA PRO A 71 30.60 3.22 45.62
C PRO A 71 29.89 4.57 45.53
N ASP A 72 29.46 5.09 46.68
CA ASP A 72 29.15 6.50 46.88
C ASP A 72 30.38 7.32 46.51
N ALA A 73 30.36 7.95 45.34
CA ALA A 73 31.33 8.95 44.95
C ALA A 73 30.69 10.35 45.10
N PRO A 74 31.31 11.26 45.87
CA PRO A 74 30.80 12.62 46.04
C PRO A 74 30.94 13.43 44.76
N ASN A 75 29.88 14.17 44.47
CA ASN A 75 29.69 15.10 43.38
C ASN A 75 30.73 16.24 43.44
N VAL A 76 31.76 16.19 42.60
CA VAL A 76 32.71 17.30 42.38
C VAL A 76 32.26 18.09 41.13
N PRO A 77 32.07 19.42 41.23
CA PRO A 77 31.77 20.25 40.06
C PRO A 77 33.01 20.40 39.18
N VAL A 78 32.92 19.93 37.94
CA VAL A 78 33.95 20.14 36.91
C VAL A 78 33.77 21.54 36.30
N PRO A 79 34.83 22.37 36.14
CA PRO A 79 34.74 23.66 35.47
C PRO A 79 34.55 23.50 33.96
N ILE A 80 33.63 24.29 33.40
CA ILE A 80 33.40 24.42 31.96
C ILE A 80 34.53 25.27 31.36
N PRO A 81 35.29 24.79 30.35
CA PRO A 81 36.23 25.63 29.62
C PRO A 81 35.52 26.40 28.50
N THR A 82 35.89 27.67 28.40
CA THR A 82 35.54 28.67 27.38
C THR A 82 36.06 28.27 25.99
N PRO A 83 35.32 28.52 24.89
CA PRO A 83 35.84 28.28 23.55
C PRO A 83 36.67 29.47 23.06
N THR A 84 37.93 29.22 22.72
CA THR A 84 38.72 30.07 21.83
C THR A 84 38.41 29.70 20.38
N ALA A 85 38.04 30.70 19.60
CA ALA A 85 38.02 30.64 18.15
C ALA A 85 39.46 30.59 17.62
N ASP A 86 39.77 29.69 16.68
CA ASP A 86 40.42 30.10 15.44
C ASP A 86 40.37 29.02 14.33
N SER A 87 40.43 29.59 13.13
CA SER A 87 40.45 29.17 11.74
C SER A 87 41.24 27.91 11.29
N SER A 88 40.84 27.47 10.09
CA SER A 88 41.67 26.92 9.00
C SER A 88 41.85 25.40 8.84
N ALA A 89 41.42 24.91 7.67
CA ALA A 89 41.86 23.67 7.03
C ALA A 89 43.37 23.76 6.61
N PRO A 90 44.12 22.67 6.32
CA PRO A 90 43.86 21.74 5.21
C PRO A 90 44.27 20.25 5.47
N ALA A 91 44.11 19.43 4.42
CA ALA A 91 44.23 17.98 4.33
C ALA A 91 45.62 17.35 4.57
N THR A 92 45.63 16.08 5.02
CA THR A 92 46.48 14.92 4.59
C THR A 92 46.00 13.66 5.33
N ALA A 93 45.66 12.58 4.61
CA ALA A 93 46.45 11.35 4.41
C ALA A 93 46.42 10.36 5.60
N ASP A 94 45.94 9.14 5.26
CA ASP A 94 46.27 7.81 5.78
C ASP A 94 46.60 7.65 7.28
N ASP A 95 45.75 6.92 8.00
CA ASP A 95 46.28 5.79 8.76
C ASP A 95 45.24 4.73 9.15
N ASP A 96 45.78 3.53 9.16
CA ASP A 96 45.26 2.21 9.45
C ASP A 96 44.61 2.13 10.85
N ASN A 97 43.42 1.51 10.96
CA ASN A 97 43.12 0.80 12.20
C ASN A 97 42.17 -0.38 12.00
N THR A 98 42.79 -1.53 12.15
CA THR A 98 42.26 -2.87 12.32
C THR A 98 41.39 -2.96 13.61
N SER A 99 40.54 -4.00 13.67
CA SER A 99 40.00 -4.64 14.88
C SER A 99 38.56 -4.28 15.29
N LEU A 100 37.59 -5.13 14.94
CA LEU A 100 37.12 -6.22 15.81
C LEU A 100 35.85 -6.85 15.24
N ALA A 101 35.98 -8.15 14.91
CA ALA A 101 34.89 -9.02 14.54
C ALA A 101 33.83 -9.10 15.65
N GLY A 102 32.60 -8.69 15.33
CA GLY A 102 31.39 -9.15 16.00
C GLY A 102 30.74 -10.23 15.14
N PRO A 103 30.10 -11.26 15.74
CA PRO A 103 29.43 -12.30 14.97
C PRO A 103 28.16 -11.71 14.36
N ASP A 104 28.25 -11.35 13.09
CA ASP A 104 27.10 -11.08 12.24
C ASP A 104 26.34 -12.40 12.04
N ASP A 105 25.10 -12.46 12.54
CA ASP A 105 24.06 -13.41 12.12
C ASP A 105 23.69 -13.12 10.66
N ALA A 106 24.64 -13.38 9.76
CA ALA A 106 24.50 -13.33 8.32
C ALA A 106 24.18 -14.75 7.82
N ASP A 107 22.91 -15.15 7.93
CA ASP A 107 22.36 -16.32 7.23
C ASP A 107 20.93 -16.02 6.78
N ASP A 108 20.80 -15.04 5.88
CA ASP A 108 19.69 -14.97 4.92
C ASP A 108 20.32 -14.60 3.57
N VAL A 109 21.25 -15.46 3.12
CA VAL A 109 21.63 -15.52 1.71
C VAL A 109 20.39 -15.93 0.95
N ASP A 110 19.77 -14.97 0.27
CA ASP A 110 18.68 -15.16 -0.69
C ASP A 110 19.29 -15.89 -1.90
N ASP A 111 19.53 -17.20 -1.74
CA ASP A 111 19.88 -18.12 -2.81
C ASP A 111 18.65 -18.30 -3.69
N THR A 112 18.42 -17.27 -4.51
CA THR A 112 17.56 -17.30 -5.68
C THR A 112 18.35 -18.05 -6.75
N SER A 113 18.48 -19.37 -6.56
CA SER A 113 19.00 -20.25 -7.57
C SER A 113 18.08 -20.19 -8.78
N ASP A 114 18.47 -19.40 -9.78
CA ASP A 114 17.96 -19.39 -11.14
C ASP A 114 18.16 -20.79 -11.74
N LEU A 115 17.26 -21.71 -11.42
CA LEU A 115 17.19 -23.01 -12.08
C LEU A 115 16.68 -22.78 -13.51
N PRO A 116 17.45 -23.20 -14.54
CA PRO A 116 17.02 -23.05 -15.92
C PRO A 116 15.71 -23.82 -16.13
N LEU A 117 14.63 -23.10 -16.43
CA LEU A 117 13.36 -23.67 -16.84
C LEU A 117 13.55 -24.37 -18.21
N THR A 118 14.03 -25.61 -18.20
CA THR A 118 14.16 -26.41 -19.41
C THR A 118 12.76 -26.70 -19.98
N PRO A 119 12.47 -26.32 -21.24
CA PRO A 119 11.16 -26.55 -21.83
C PRO A 119 10.95 -28.04 -22.08
N HIS A 120 10.28 -28.75 -21.16
CA HIS A 120 9.86 -30.12 -21.42
C HIS A 120 8.73 -30.12 -22.46
N PRO A 121 8.86 -30.88 -23.57
CA PRO A 121 7.77 -31.05 -24.53
C PRO A 121 6.60 -31.75 -23.83
N ARG A 122 5.49 -31.04 -23.68
CA ARG A 122 4.30 -31.49 -22.94
C ARG A 122 3.45 -32.39 -23.81
N SER A 123 3.22 -33.64 -23.38
CA SER A 123 2.20 -34.51 -23.98
C SER A 123 0.81 -33.92 -23.74
N GLY A 124 -0.02 -33.79 -24.78
CA GLY A 124 -1.39 -33.25 -24.66
C GLY A 124 -2.30 -33.98 -23.65
N ALA A 125 -1.98 -35.23 -23.30
CA ALA A 125 -2.68 -36.02 -22.29
C ALA A 125 -2.70 -35.34 -20.90
N SER A 126 -1.59 -34.72 -20.48
CA SER A 126 -1.51 -34.11 -19.14
C SER A 126 -2.37 -32.87 -18.98
N ARG A 127 -2.70 -32.18 -20.09
CA ARG A 127 -3.53 -30.97 -20.05
C ARG A 127 -5.01 -31.30 -19.91
N ALA A 128 -5.49 -32.33 -20.59
CA ALA A 128 -6.88 -32.77 -20.47
C ALA A 128 -7.18 -33.29 -19.06
N GLU A 129 -6.28 -34.14 -18.52
CA GLU A 129 -6.37 -34.64 -17.15
C GLU A 129 -6.42 -33.51 -16.12
N TYR A 130 -5.53 -32.51 -16.27
CA TYR A 130 -5.54 -31.32 -15.43
C TYR A 130 -6.87 -30.57 -15.47
N ARG A 131 -7.46 -30.35 -16.66
CA ARG A 131 -8.75 -29.66 -16.80
C ARG A 131 -9.85 -30.40 -16.07
N THR A 132 -9.93 -31.72 -16.24
CA THR A 132 -10.91 -32.57 -15.58
C THR A 132 -10.76 -32.52 -14.05
N GLU A 133 -9.53 -32.65 -13.55
CA GLU A 133 -9.24 -32.59 -12.11
C GLU A 133 -9.62 -31.23 -11.52
N ARG A 134 -9.20 -30.14 -12.15
CA ARG A 134 -9.51 -28.78 -11.67
C ARG A 134 -10.99 -28.47 -11.74
N ARG A 135 -11.71 -28.94 -12.77
CA ARG A 135 -13.15 -28.76 -12.86
C ARG A 135 -13.86 -29.39 -11.66
N ALA A 136 -13.52 -30.63 -11.32
CA ALA A 136 -14.08 -31.32 -10.16
C ALA A 136 -13.84 -30.52 -8.86
N VAL A 137 -12.64 -29.94 -8.71
CA VAL A 137 -12.30 -29.07 -7.57
C VAL A 137 -13.15 -27.78 -7.55
N TYR A 138 -13.34 -27.13 -8.70
CA TYR A 138 -14.11 -25.89 -8.80
C TYR A 138 -15.60 -26.13 -8.57
N GLU A 139 -16.16 -27.20 -9.11
CA GLU A 139 -17.56 -27.59 -8.90
C GLU A 139 -17.85 -27.93 -7.44
N ALA A 140 -16.97 -28.70 -6.79
CA ALA A 140 -17.09 -29.03 -5.37
C ALA A 140 -17.08 -27.77 -4.49
N ALA A 141 -16.38 -26.71 -4.89
CA ALA A 141 -16.35 -25.44 -4.17
C ALA A 141 -17.66 -24.63 -4.34
N VAL A 142 -18.44 -24.86 -5.39
CA VAL A 142 -19.72 -24.17 -5.64
C VAL A 142 -20.86 -24.86 -4.89
N THR A 143 -20.88 -26.19 -4.85
CA THR A 143 -22.03 -26.99 -4.38
C THR A 143 -22.30 -26.95 -2.87
N HIS A 144 -21.34 -26.53 -2.03
CA HIS A 144 -21.38 -26.92 -0.62
C HIS A 144 -21.81 -25.93 0.46
N GLU A 145 -22.07 -24.64 0.23
CA GLU A 145 -22.53 -23.78 1.35
C GLU A 145 -23.34 -22.57 0.85
N PRO A 146 -24.55 -22.32 1.39
CA PRO A 146 -25.32 -21.13 1.07
C PRO A 146 -24.52 -19.87 1.46
N VAL A 147 -24.58 -18.84 0.59
CA VAL A 147 -23.77 -17.61 0.66
C VAL A 147 -23.75 -16.98 2.06
N TRP A 148 -24.86 -17.05 2.80
CA TRP A 148 -24.98 -16.48 4.15
C TRP A 148 -24.14 -17.23 5.21
N LYS A 149 -23.99 -18.56 5.11
CA LYS A 149 -23.13 -19.32 6.04
C LYS A 149 -21.64 -19.09 5.79
N ARG A 150 -21.25 -18.88 4.52
CA ARG A 150 -19.88 -18.48 4.15
C ARG A 150 -19.47 -17.13 4.75
N GLN A 151 -20.41 -16.19 4.90
CA GLN A 151 -20.14 -14.87 5.47
C GLN A 151 -19.91 -14.91 6.99
N LEU A 152 -20.66 -15.75 7.72
CA LEU A 152 -20.54 -15.90 9.18
C LEU A 152 -19.24 -16.60 9.61
N LYS A 153 -18.71 -17.54 8.82
CA LYS A 153 -17.45 -18.25 9.10
C LYS A 153 -16.19 -17.45 8.71
N LYS A 154 -16.35 -16.30 8.05
CA LYS A 154 -15.26 -15.49 7.46
C LYS A 154 -14.44 -14.68 8.47
N LYS A 155 -14.66 -14.82 9.77
CA LYS A 155 -13.95 -14.05 10.80
C LYS A 155 -12.49 -14.48 11.04
N GLY A 156 -11.95 -15.46 10.30
CA GLY A 156 -10.57 -15.93 10.52
C GLY A 156 -9.75 -16.35 9.30
N ALA A 157 -10.37 -16.65 8.14
CA ALA A 157 -9.62 -17.10 6.98
C ALA A 157 -9.94 -16.23 5.77
N ASP A 158 -9.00 -15.34 5.48
CA ASP A 158 -8.88 -14.61 4.22
C ASP A 158 -8.52 -15.61 3.09
N ARG A 159 -9.32 -16.66 2.87
CA ARG A 159 -9.04 -17.72 1.90
C ARG A 159 -9.58 -17.31 0.53
N LEU A 160 -8.72 -17.39 -0.48
CA LEU A 160 -9.06 -17.07 -1.85
C LEU A 160 -9.91 -18.19 -2.47
N GLU A 161 -10.73 -17.85 -3.46
CA GLU A 161 -11.43 -18.84 -4.28
C GLU A 161 -10.40 -19.69 -5.06
N GLN A 162 -10.57 -21.02 -5.09
CA GLN A 162 -9.54 -21.92 -5.63
C GLN A 162 -9.16 -21.62 -7.09
N ALA A 163 -10.12 -21.27 -7.95
CA ALA A 163 -9.82 -20.91 -9.34
C ALA A 163 -9.01 -19.60 -9.46
N LEU A 164 -9.21 -18.67 -8.53
CA LEU A 164 -8.43 -17.43 -8.48
C LEU A 164 -7.04 -17.68 -7.88
N ASP A 165 -6.92 -18.63 -6.95
CA ASP A 165 -5.64 -19.10 -6.42
C ASP A 165 -4.80 -19.79 -7.51
N ASP A 166 -5.39 -20.75 -8.23
CA ASP A 166 -4.74 -21.42 -9.36
C ASP A 166 -4.38 -20.43 -10.48
N PHE A 167 -5.20 -19.38 -10.68
CA PHE A 167 -4.88 -18.28 -11.59
C PHE A 167 -3.64 -17.51 -11.13
N ILE A 168 -3.58 -17.04 -9.88
CA ILE A 168 -2.44 -16.26 -9.36
C ILE A 168 -1.14 -17.08 -9.37
N ASN A 169 -1.25 -18.34 -8.96
CA ASN A 169 -0.13 -19.25 -8.78
C ASN A 169 0.12 -20.15 -10.00
N ALA A 170 -0.43 -19.81 -11.17
CA ALA A 170 -0.21 -20.60 -12.40
C ALA A 170 1.28 -20.90 -12.69
N PRO A 171 2.25 -19.98 -12.48
CA PRO A 171 3.66 -20.28 -12.69
C PRO A 171 4.21 -21.41 -11.80
N THR A 172 3.74 -21.49 -10.55
CA THR A 172 4.25 -22.43 -9.52
C THR A 172 3.50 -23.77 -9.51
N ARG A 173 2.30 -23.85 -10.10
CA ARG A 173 1.43 -25.06 -10.12
C ARG A 173 1.87 -26.10 -11.16
N GLN A 174 3.18 -26.31 -11.31
CA GLN A 174 3.75 -27.37 -12.16
C GLN A 174 3.55 -28.76 -11.52
N PRO A 175 3.42 -29.85 -12.32
CA PRO A 175 3.68 -29.98 -13.75
C PRO A 175 2.42 -29.89 -14.65
N GLY A 176 1.38 -29.15 -14.27
CA GLY A 176 0.11 -29.15 -15.03
C GLY A 176 -0.09 -27.96 -15.96
N ASN A 177 0.19 -26.73 -15.49
CA ASN A 177 -0.47 -25.58 -16.10
C ASN A 177 0.27 -24.24 -15.95
N PRO A 178 1.17 -23.89 -16.90
CA PRO A 178 1.87 -22.63 -16.91
C PRO A 178 1.04 -21.56 -17.62
N CYS A 179 -0.28 -21.73 -17.79
CA CYS A 179 -1.07 -20.78 -18.58
C CYS A 179 -2.07 -20.08 -17.66
N TYR A 180 -1.96 -18.75 -17.55
CA TYR A 180 -2.93 -17.94 -16.82
C TYR A 180 -4.36 -18.05 -17.35
N ARG A 181 -4.57 -18.42 -18.63
CA ARG A 181 -5.93 -18.57 -19.17
C ARG A 181 -6.60 -19.86 -18.76
N GLU A 182 -5.84 -20.90 -18.49
CA GLU A 182 -6.40 -22.23 -18.34
C GLU A 182 -7.33 -22.37 -17.12
N PRO A 183 -6.99 -21.88 -15.91
CA PRO A 183 -7.92 -21.93 -14.77
C PRO A 183 -9.25 -21.23 -15.08
N ILE A 184 -9.18 -20.17 -15.89
CA ILE A 184 -10.34 -19.38 -16.32
C ILE A 184 -11.21 -20.14 -17.30
N MET A 185 -10.57 -20.78 -18.28
CA MET A 185 -11.27 -21.59 -19.28
C MET A 185 -12.03 -22.73 -18.61
N VAL A 186 -11.36 -23.44 -17.68
CA VAL A 186 -11.97 -24.54 -16.91
C VAL A 186 -13.08 -24.04 -15.99
N PHE A 187 -12.84 -22.95 -15.25
CA PHE A 187 -13.82 -22.40 -14.30
C PHE A 187 -15.13 -21.96 -14.95
N PHE A 188 -15.07 -21.42 -16.17
CA PHE A 188 -16.28 -21.00 -16.91
C PHE A 188 -16.79 -22.05 -17.91
N GLY A 189 -16.14 -23.22 -18.03
CA GLY A 189 -16.49 -24.23 -19.04
C GLY A 189 -16.27 -23.77 -20.48
N ASN A 190 -15.44 -22.75 -20.68
CA ASN A 190 -15.16 -22.22 -22.02
C ASN A 190 -14.33 -23.20 -22.86
N ASP A 191 -13.60 -24.12 -22.22
CA ASP A 191 -12.83 -25.15 -22.91
C ASP A 191 -13.71 -26.24 -23.53
N GLU A 192 -14.97 -26.37 -23.09
CA GLU A 192 -15.97 -27.29 -23.65
C GLU A 192 -16.98 -26.58 -24.56
N THR A 193 -16.87 -25.26 -24.70
CA THR A 193 -17.83 -24.49 -25.48
C THR A 193 -17.63 -24.73 -26.97
N VAL A 194 -18.57 -25.45 -27.57
CA VAL A 194 -18.66 -25.60 -29.03
C VAL A 194 -19.35 -24.36 -29.61
N SER A 195 -18.68 -23.67 -30.54
CA SER A 195 -19.25 -22.47 -31.14
C SER A 195 -20.44 -22.81 -32.05
N THR A 196 -21.64 -22.34 -31.70
CA THR A 196 -22.88 -22.52 -32.48
C THR A 196 -23.07 -21.46 -33.57
N HIS A 197 -22.00 -20.79 -33.98
CA HIS A 197 -22.05 -19.67 -34.93
C HIS A 197 -22.70 -20.02 -36.29
N VAL A 198 -22.54 -21.26 -36.78
CA VAL A 198 -23.20 -21.74 -38.00
C VAL A 198 -24.72 -21.85 -37.83
N GLN A 199 -25.21 -22.23 -36.64
CA GLN A 199 -26.65 -22.29 -36.35
C GLN A 199 -27.27 -20.88 -36.27
N CYS A 200 -26.50 -19.90 -35.80
CA CYS A 200 -26.96 -18.51 -35.72
C CYS A 200 -27.14 -17.86 -37.10
N ARG A 201 -26.28 -18.20 -38.07
CA ARG A 201 -26.34 -17.71 -39.47
C ARG A 201 -26.06 -18.86 -40.44
N PRO A 202 -27.06 -19.71 -40.74
CA PRO A 202 -26.89 -20.86 -41.62
C PRO A 202 -26.72 -20.47 -43.10
N ASP A 203 -27.06 -19.23 -43.45
CA ASP A 203 -26.89 -18.64 -44.77
C ASP A 203 -25.42 -18.34 -45.11
N LEU A 204 -24.55 -18.23 -44.09
CA LEU A 204 -23.12 -18.02 -44.28
C LEU A 204 -22.36 -19.32 -43.99
N PRO A 205 -21.52 -19.82 -44.92
CA PRO A 205 -20.74 -21.04 -44.68
C PRO A 205 -19.76 -20.88 -43.51
N ALA A 206 -19.32 -19.65 -43.23
CA ALA A 206 -18.47 -19.31 -42.08
C ALA A 206 -19.27 -19.01 -40.79
N GLY A 207 -20.60 -19.14 -40.80
CA GLY A 207 -21.48 -18.81 -39.69
C GLY A 207 -21.49 -17.32 -39.30
N CYS A 208 -22.06 -17.02 -38.14
CA CYS A 208 -22.18 -15.67 -37.62
C CYS A 208 -20.83 -15.15 -37.07
N PRO A 209 -20.24 -14.09 -37.64
CA PRO A 209 -18.94 -13.57 -37.20
C PRO A 209 -18.97 -12.97 -35.79
N ARG A 210 -20.15 -12.70 -35.23
CA ARG A 210 -20.30 -12.23 -33.84
C ARG A 210 -20.38 -13.38 -32.83
N CYS A 211 -20.79 -14.56 -33.26
CA CYS A 211 -20.98 -15.73 -32.40
C CYS A 211 -19.82 -16.73 -32.52
N VAL A 212 -18.95 -16.56 -33.52
CA VAL A 212 -17.76 -17.40 -33.65
C VAL A 212 -16.82 -17.13 -32.47
N VAL A 213 -16.48 -18.19 -31.74
CA VAL A 213 -15.51 -18.09 -30.65
C VAL A 213 -14.13 -18.01 -31.31
N SER A 214 -13.57 -16.81 -31.34
CA SER A 214 -12.26 -16.59 -31.93
C SER A 214 -11.16 -16.88 -30.91
N ASN A 215 -10.17 -17.68 -31.30
CA ASN A 215 -8.98 -17.86 -30.50
C ASN A 215 -8.17 -16.55 -30.48
N SER A 216 -7.76 -16.12 -29.29
CA SER A 216 -6.89 -14.96 -29.14
C SER A 216 -5.53 -15.24 -29.75
N LYS A 217 -5.02 -14.30 -30.57
CA LYS A 217 -3.67 -14.40 -31.15
C LYS A 217 -2.57 -14.41 -30.09
N ILE A 218 -2.79 -13.67 -29.01
CA ILE A 218 -1.88 -13.56 -27.86
C ILE A 218 -2.53 -14.25 -26.67
N CYS A 219 -1.81 -15.12 -25.97
CA CYS A 219 -2.35 -15.88 -24.84
C CYS A 219 -2.17 -15.14 -23.49
N CYS A 220 -1.02 -15.31 -22.85
CA CYS A 220 -0.65 -14.69 -21.57
C CYS A 220 0.89 -14.63 -21.47
N GLU A 221 1.43 -13.93 -20.48
CA GLU A 221 2.88 -13.73 -20.34
C GLU A 221 3.69 -15.03 -20.27
N LEU A 222 3.14 -16.09 -19.68
CA LEU A 222 3.81 -17.38 -19.58
C LEU A 222 3.83 -18.15 -20.91
N CYS A 223 2.88 -17.89 -21.81
CA CYS A 223 2.78 -18.56 -23.12
C CYS A 223 3.37 -17.74 -24.26
N SER A 224 3.47 -16.41 -24.10
CA SER A 224 3.87 -15.47 -25.14
C SER A 224 4.68 -14.32 -24.51
N PRO A 225 5.81 -14.60 -23.84
CA PRO A 225 6.52 -13.61 -23.02
C PRO A 225 6.90 -12.34 -23.80
N ASP A 226 7.27 -12.48 -25.08
CA ASP A 226 7.65 -11.36 -25.94
C ASP A 226 6.53 -10.33 -26.12
N GLU A 227 5.27 -10.77 -26.12
CA GLU A 227 4.09 -9.89 -26.22
C GLU A 227 3.83 -9.10 -24.93
N PHE A 228 4.54 -9.42 -23.84
CA PHE A 228 4.39 -8.79 -22.52
C PHE A 228 5.69 -8.16 -22.01
N ALA A 229 6.73 -8.05 -22.84
CA ALA A 229 8.02 -7.47 -22.46
C ALA A 229 7.88 -6.06 -21.84
N ASP A 230 6.96 -5.24 -22.37
CA ASP A 230 6.66 -3.90 -21.86
C ASP A 230 6.14 -3.88 -20.41
N PHE A 231 5.61 -4.99 -19.90
CA PHE A 231 5.12 -5.11 -18.52
C PHE A 231 6.18 -5.67 -17.55
N ALA A 232 7.22 -6.34 -18.06
CA ALA A 232 8.25 -6.96 -17.23
C ALA A 232 9.15 -5.93 -16.54
N GLN A 233 9.22 -4.70 -17.07
CA GLN A 233 10.11 -3.64 -16.61
C GLN A 233 9.33 -2.40 -16.19
N VAL A 234 8.56 -2.52 -15.11
CA VAL A 234 8.08 -1.32 -14.42
C VAL A 234 8.90 -1.15 -13.15
N ASP A 235 10.08 -0.55 -13.29
CA ASP A 235 10.74 0.11 -12.17
C ASP A 235 9.82 1.25 -11.73
N ILE A 236 8.84 0.93 -10.88
CA ILE A 236 8.04 1.95 -10.22
C ILE A 236 9.01 2.62 -9.24
N PRO A 237 9.52 3.84 -9.52
CA PRO A 237 10.37 4.52 -8.58
C PRO A 237 9.61 4.54 -7.25
N LYS A 238 10.25 4.03 -6.19
CA LYS A 238 9.64 4.03 -4.86
C LYS A 238 9.27 5.46 -4.56
N ALA A 239 7.99 5.78 -4.66
CA ALA A 239 7.51 7.11 -4.38
C ALA A 239 7.96 7.43 -2.96
N LYS A 240 8.61 8.59 -2.77
CA LYS A 240 8.93 9.07 -1.42
C LYS A 240 7.62 8.98 -0.62
N PRO A 241 7.63 8.43 0.60
CA PRO A 241 6.42 8.34 1.41
C PRO A 241 5.75 9.71 1.41
N GLN A 242 4.53 9.78 0.87
CA GLN A 242 3.79 11.04 0.89
C GLN A 242 3.63 11.43 2.36
N ALA A 243 3.87 12.71 2.66
CA ALA A 243 3.68 13.22 4.01
C ALA A 243 2.26 12.85 4.47
N SER A 244 2.17 12.21 5.63
CA SER A 244 0.89 11.75 6.16
C SER A 244 -0.06 12.93 6.34
N ARG A 245 -1.33 12.73 5.98
CA ARG A 245 -2.42 13.68 6.27
C ARG A 245 -2.39 14.06 7.75
N SER A 246 -2.63 15.34 8.06
CA SER A 246 -2.65 15.80 9.44
C SER A 246 -3.73 15.11 10.27
N ARG A 247 -3.45 14.83 11.55
CA ARG A 247 -4.48 14.35 12.47
C ARG A 247 -5.35 15.53 12.88
N ILE A 248 -6.66 15.43 12.64
CA ILE A 248 -7.63 16.46 13.02
C ILE A 248 -8.21 16.08 14.38
N PRO A 249 -8.07 16.94 15.41
CA PRO A 249 -8.75 16.74 16.70
C PRO A 249 -10.27 16.80 16.53
N ASN A 250 -11.00 16.09 17.40
CA ASN A 250 -12.45 16.27 17.46
C ASN A 250 -12.78 17.70 17.90
N TYR A 251 -13.73 18.33 17.23
CA TYR A 251 -14.15 19.68 17.53
C TYR A 251 -15.67 19.82 17.33
N SER A 252 -16.25 20.85 17.95
CA SER A 252 -17.63 21.23 17.67
C SER A 252 -17.66 22.14 16.46
N THR A 253 -18.46 21.77 15.46
CA THR A 253 -18.69 22.60 14.27
C THR A 253 -19.31 23.94 14.66
N ASP A 254 -18.72 25.05 14.21
CA ASP A 254 -19.23 26.40 14.44
C ASP A 254 -19.99 26.96 13.22
N ALA A 255 -20.46 28.22 13.32
CA ALA A 255 -21.18 28.87 12.23
C ALA A 255 -20.32 29.11 10.99
N SER A 256 -19.02 29.41 11.16
CA SER A 256 -18.08 29.62 10.05
C SER A 256 -17.79 28.32 9.29
N ASP A 257 -17.71 27.18 9.98
CA ASP A 257 -17.61 25.87 9.36
C ASP A 257 -18.83 25.54 8.50
N MET A 258 -20.02 25.81 9.02
CA MET A 258 -21.27 25.57 8.29
C MET A 258 -21.38 26.47 7.06
N ALA A 259 -20.96 27.73 7.18
CA ALA A 259 -20.91 28.66 6.05
C ALA A 259 -19.91 28.17 4.97
N LEU A 260 -18.72 27.73 5.37
CA LEU A 260 -17.74 27.16 4.45
C LEU A 260 -18.27 25.89 3.76
N ARG A 261 -18.89 24.96 4.49
CA ARG A 261 -19.51 23.75 3.91
C ARG A 261 -20.60 24.10 2.88
N ALA A 262 -21.45 25.08 3.19
CA ALA A 262 -22.47 25.55 2.25
C ALA A 262 -21.87 26.18 0.99
N ALA A 263 -20.80 26.97 1.13
CA ALA A 263 -20.07 27.56 0.01
C ALA A 263 -19.40 26.49 -0.86
N LEU A 264 -18.74 25.49 -0.26
CA LEU A 264 -18.14 24.35 -0.96
C LEU A 264 -19.20 23.51 -1.69
N HIS A 265 -20.38 23.30 -1.08
CA HIS A 265 -21.49 22.63 -1.76
C HIS A 265 -22.00 23.42 -2.97
N SER A 266 -22.09 24.74 -2.85
CA SER A 266 -22.53 25.62 -3.94
C SER A 266 -21.52 25.61 -5.09
N PHE A 267 -20.23 25.76 -4.78
CA PHE A 267 -19.12 25.61 -5.71
C PHE A 267 -19.17 24.27 -6.44
N ARG A 268 -19.34 23.18 -5.70
CA ARG A 268 -19.41 21.83 -6.27
C ARG A 268 -20.58 21.68 -7.26
N LYS A 269 -21.75 22.23 -6.93
CA LYS A 269 -22.94 22.18 -7.80
C LYS A 269 -22.70 22.95 -9.11
N SER A 270 -22.22 24.20 -9.02
CA SER A 270 -21.97 25.02 -10.21
C SER A 270 -20.90 24.38 -11.10
N ARG A 271 -19.77 23.95 -10.51
CA ARG A 271 -18.67 23.34 -11.25
C ARG A 271 -19.05 22.03 -11.92
N THR A 272 -19.91 21.23 -11.31
CA THR A 272 -20.40 19.97 -11.92
C THR A 272 -21.26 20.26 -13.15
N ALA A 273 -22.15 21.26 -13.06
CA ALA A 273 -22.99 21.67 -14.19
C ALA A 273 -22.16 22.27 -15.33
N GLU A 274 -21.08 22.98 -15.02
CA GLU A 274 -20.15 23.55 -16.01
C GLU A 274 -19.33 22.47 -16.72
N VAL A 275 -18.70 21.56 -15.97
CA VAL A 275 -17.75 20.57 -16.54
C VAL A 275 -18.46 19.40 -17.24
N PHE A 276 -19.56 18.91 -16.68
CA PHE A 276 -20.25 17.72 -17.21
C PHE A 276 -21.60 18.05 -17.88
N GLY A 277 -22.04 19.31 -17.80
CA GLY A 277 -23.32 19.75 -18.33
C GLY A 277 -24.50 19.49 -17.36
N PRO A 278 -25.63 20.22 -17.55
CA PRO A 278 -26.81 20.11 -16.68
C PRO A 278 -27.42 18.71 -16.60
N PHE A 279 -27.34 17.93 -17.69
CA PHE A 279 -27.89 16.57 -17.74
C PHE A 279 -27.15 15.62 -16.79
N HIS A 280 -25.82 15.59 -16.83
CA HIS A 280 -25.03 14.76 -15.93
C HIS A 280 -25.20 15.18 -14.47
N PHE A 281 -25.27 16.48 -14.21
CA PHE A 281 -25.56 17.00 -12.86
C PHE A 281 -26.90 16.49 -12.32
N ARG A 282 -27.99 16.52 -13.11
CA ARG A 282 -29.30 15.99 -12.68
C ARG A 282 -29.28 14.49 -12.44
N LYS A 283 -28.56 13.73 -13.26
CA LYS A 283 -28.53 12.26 -13.21
C LYS A 283 -27.63 11.70 -12.11
N HIS A 284 -26.46 12.31 -11.89
CA HIS A 284 -25.42 11.79 -11.00
C HIS A 284 -25.17 12.67 -9.78
N GLY A 285 -25.79 13.85 -9.71
CA GLY A 285 -25.61 14.80 -8.62
C GLY A 285 -24.28 15.55 -8.70
N ALA A 286 -23.97 16.31 -7.65
CA ALA A 286 -22.77 17.16 -7.57
C ALA A 286 -21.48 16.38 -7.23
N GLY A 287 -21.58 15.09 -6.93
CA GLY A 287 -20.45 14.29 -6.42
C GLY A 287 -19.31 14.08 -7.44
N GLY A 288 -19.56 14.33 -8.73
CA GLY A 288 -18.56 14.13 -9.80
C GLY A 288 -17.34 15.04 -9.71
N ILE A 289 -17.49 16.25 -9.16
CA ILE A 289 -16.36 17.18 -8.98
C ILE A 289 -15.61 16.94 -7.68
N MET A 290 -16.33 16.76 -6.56
CA MET A 290 -15.75 16.65 -5.22
C MET A 290 -16.62 15.74 -4.35
N ALA A 291 -16.09 14.61 -3.89
CA ALA A 291 -16.81 13.70 -3.00
C ALA A 291 -17.12 14.38 -1.64
N ASN A 292 -18.13 13.88 -0.91
CA ASN A 292 -18.50 14.46 0.39
C ASN A 292 -17.35 14.36 1.39
N GLU A 293 -16.61 13.25 1.39
CA GLU A 293 -15.47 13.02 2.28
C GLU A 293 -14.34 14.03 2.04
N VAL A 294 -14.15 14.46 0.79
CA VAL A 294 -13.17 15.51 0.44
C VAL A 294 -13.65 16.86 0.95
N LEU A 295 -14.93 17.19 0.75
CA LEU A 295 -15.52 18.45 1.22
C LEU A 295 -15.44 18.58 2.74
N ASP A 296 -15.85 17.53 3.47
CA ASP A 296 -15.79 17.51 4.93
C ASP A 296 -14.35 17.63 5.42
N ARG A 297 -13.43 16.90 4.78
CA ARG A 297 -11.99 17.01 5.09
C ARG A 297 -11.45 18.42 4.90
N ILE A 298 -11.88 19.14 3.85
CA ILE A 298 -11.47 20.53 3.61
C ILE A 298 -11.98 21.43 4.74
N ALA A 299 -13.26 21.32 5.11
CA ALA A 299 -13.83 22.11 6.19
C ALA A 299 -13.14 21.84 7.53
N ASP A 300 -12.90 20.55 7.85
CA ASP A 300 -12.22 20.12 9.06
C ASP A 300 -10.78 20.65 9.13
N CYS A 301 -10.02 20.56 8.03
CA CYS A 301 -8.67 21.09 7.96
C CYS A 301 -8.63 22.63 8.03
N ALA A 302 -9.62 23.30 7.44
CA ALA A 302 -9.75 24.75 7.45
C ALA A 302 -10.04 25.28 8.87
N HIS A 303 -10.85 24.58 9.67
CA HIS A 303 -11.10 24.91 11.08
C HIS A 303 -9.80 25.07 11.88
N PHE A 304 -8.82 24.20 11.63
CA PHE A 304 -7.51 24.23 12.30
C PHE A 304 -6.41 24.93 11.50
N HIS A 305 -6.77 25.68 10.45
CA HIS A 305 -5.84 26.38 9.56
C HIS A 305 -4.71 25.50 8.98
N LYS A 306 -5.01 24.21 8.71
CA LYS A 306 -4.06 23.25 8.15
C LYS A 306 -3.86 23.39 6.64
N ILE A 307 -4.77 24.08 5.97
CA ILE A 307 -4.71 24.37 4.54
C ILE A 307 -4.49 25.87 4.35
N GLN A 308 -3.30 26.26 3.90
CA GLN A 308 -2.97 27.64 3.55
C GLN A 308 -2.57 27.78 2.08
N THR A 309 -2.05 26.70 1.50
CA THR A 309 -1.59 26.63 0.11
C THR A 309 -2.26 25.49 -0.66
N THR A 310 -2.14 25.49 -1.99
CA THR A 310 -2.65 24.40 -2.84
C THR A 310 -1.90 23.09 -2.56
N ALA A 311 -0.64 23.17 -2.17
CA ALA A 311 0.15 22.03 -1.73
C ALA A 311 -0.39 21.41 -0.43
N ASP A 312 -0.86 22.23 0.51
CA ASP A 312 -1.52 21.73 1.72
C ASP A 312 -2.85 21.06 1.40
N LEU A 313 -3.64 21.67 0.50
CA LEU A 313 -4.88 21.08 0.02
C LEU A 313 -4.63 19.70 -0.61
N ALA A 314 -3.57 19.56 -1.41
CA ALA A 314 -3.15 18.27 -2.00
C ALA A 314 -2.78 17.24 -0.96
N ARG A 315 -1.92 17.63 -0.03
CA ARG A 315 -1.48 16.75 1.05
C ARG A 315 -2.66 16.27 1.91
N GLU A 316 -3.60 17.14 2.24
CA GLU A 316 -4.68 16.82 3.18
C GLU A 316 -5.84 16.04 2.56
N THR A 317 -6.11 16.22 1.26
CA THR A 317 -7.31 15.68 0.61
C THR A 317 -7.04 14.61 -0.44
N ASP A 318 -5.88 14.65 -1.10
CA ASP A 318 -5.59 13.86 -2.32
C ASP A 318 -6.65 14.07 -3.41
N TRP A 319 -7.21 15.28 -3.50
CA TRP A 319 -8.23 15.61 -4.47
C TRP A 319 -7.61 15.84 -5.85
N HIS A 320 -8.04 15.10 -6.87
CA HIS A 320 -7.41 15.12 -8.19
C HIS A 320 -7.50 16.46 -8.96
N ARG A 321 -8.43 17.36 -8.60
CA ARG A 321 -8.67 18.64 -9.31
C ARG A 321 -8.02 19.86 -8.67
N ILE A 322 -6.98 19.66 -7.87
CA ILE A 322 -6.34 20.76 -7.14
C ILE A 322 -5.67 21.76 -8.07
N THR A 323 -5.17 21.31 -9.21
CA THR A 323 -4.51 22.18 -10.18
C THR A 323 -5.51 23.14 -10.83
N GLU A 324 -6.71 22.66 -11.17
CA GLU A 324 -7.72 23.44 -11.88
C GLU A 324 -8.55 24.31 -10.94
N ASP A 325 -8.93 23.75 -9.79
CA ASP A 325 -9.96 24.32 -8.91
C ASP A 325 -9.41 24.74 -7.52
N GLY A 326 -8.16 24.37 -7.20
CA GLY A 326 -7.59 24.55 -5.86
C GLY A 326 -7.48 26.02 -5.42
N THR A 327 -7.20 26.95 -6.34
CA THR A 327 -7.13 28.39 -6.03
C THR A 327 -8.48 28.96 -5.62
N GLN A 328 -9.57 28.54 -6.29
CA GLN A 328 -10.92 28.95 -5.95
C GLN A 328 -11.36 28.38 -4.59
N ILE A 329 -10.99 27.13 -4.31
CA ILE A 329 -11.22 26.52 -2.99
C ILE A 329 -10.46 27.28 -1.89
N LEU A 330 -9.20 27.65 -2.10
CA LEU A 330 -8.45 28.45 -1.14
C LEU A 330 -9.06 29.84 -0.91
N ALA A 331 -9.62 30.46 -1.95
CA ALA A 331 -10.35 31.72 -1.80
C ALA A 331 -11.58 31.55 -0.90
N LEU A 332 -12.37 30.48 -1.08
CA LEU A 332 -13.49 30.16 -0.20
C LEU A 332 -13.05 29.89 1.25
N ILE A 333 -11.96 29.14 1.44
CA ILE A 333 -11.39 28.90 2.77
C ILE A 333 -11.00 30.22 3.43
N THR A 334 -10.26 31.08 2.72
CA THR A 334 -9.79 32.37 3.24
C THR A 334 -10.96 33.30 3.58
N GLN A 335 -12.00 33.29 2.75
CA GLN A 335 -13.21 34.09 2.96
C GLN A 335 -13.98 33.69 4.23
N HIS A 336 -14.12 32.39 4.50
CA HIS A 336 -14.91 31.90 5.64
C HIS A 336 -14.07 31.65 6.90
N ARG A 337 -12.76 31.46 6.75
CA ARG A 337 -11.78 31.17 7.81
C ARG A 337 -10.53 32.03 7.61
N PRO A 338 -10.63 33.36 7.78
CA PRO A 338 -9.45 34.22 7.70
C PRO A 338 -8.44 33.78 8.76
N ILE A 339 -7.17 33.70 8.38
CA ILE A 339 -6.09 33.42 9.32
C ILE A 339 -6.10 34.56 10.35
N PRO A 340 -6.18 34.28 11.66
CA PRO A 340 -6.08 35.31 12.67
C PRO A 340 -4.76 36.05 12.46
N VAL A 341 -4.85 37.30 12.00
CA VAL A 341 -3.68 38.15 11.91
C VAL A 341 -3.15 38.28 13.33
N PRO A 342 -1.88 37.93 13.61
CA PRO A 342 -1.31 38.11 14.94
C PRO A 342 -1.60 39.55 15.34
N ALA A 343 -2.33 39.75 16.44
CA ALA A 343 -2.67 41.08 16.92
C ALA A 343 -1.37 41.88 16.94
N ALA A 344 -1.33 43.00 16.22
CA ALA A 344 -0.15 43.84 16.15
C ALA A 344 0.35 44.04 17.59
N PRO A 345 1.66 43.84 17.85
CA PRO A 345 2.18 43.88 19.21
C PRO A 345 1.69 45.16 19.85
N THR A 346 0.78 45.02 20.81
CA THR A 346 0.26 46.15 21.58
C THR A 346 1.49 46.86 22.10
N PRO A 347 1.67 48.18 21.87
CA PRO A 347 2.83 48.89 22.37
C PRO A 347 2.85 48.73 23.88
N HIS A 348 3.62 47.76 24.36
CA HIS A 348 3.85 47.55 25.77
C HIS A 348 4.55 48.83 26.24
N PRO A 349 4.02 49.53 27.26
CA PRO A 349 4.71 50.67 27.82
C PRO A 349 6.14 50.25 28.14
N LEU A 350 7.10 51.06 27.67
CA LEU A 350 8.54 50.83 27.79
C LEU A 350 8.88 50.54 29.25
N LEU A 351 8.87 49.26 29.63
CA LEU A 351 9.44 48.83 30.89
C LEU A 351 10.96 48.83 30.71
N PRO A 352 11.71 49.28 31.73
CA PRO A 352 13.16 49.40 31.65
C PRO A 352 13.76 48.05 31.28
N LEU A 353 14.69 48.14 30.33
CA LEU A 353 15.45 47.07 29.72
C LEU A 353 16.12 46.19 30.79
N ASN A 354 15.43 45.14 31.25
CA ASN A 354 16.06 44.11 32.06
C ASN A 354 16.61 43.06 31.11
N THR A 355 17.91 43.15 30.86
CA THR A 355 18.74 42.17 30.15
C THR A 355 18.71 40.85 30.90
N ASN A 356 17.69 40.03 30.65
CA ASN A 356 17.70 38.62 31.04
C ASN A 356 17.66 37.77 29.78
N THR A 357 18.85 37.28 29.45
CA THR A 357 19.17 36.33 28.39
C THR A 357 18.18 35.16 28.42
N SER A 358 17.32 35.10 27.40
CA SER A 358 16.38 34.00 27.19
C SER A 358 17.15 32.71 26.92
N VAL A 359 17.23 31.85 27.92
CA VAL A 359 17.73 30.49 27.80
C VAL A 359 16.68 29.70 27.01
N TYR A 360 16.91 29.53 25.71
CA TYR A 360 16.17 28.56 24.90
C TYR A 360 16.28 27.19 25.56
N SER A 361 15.18 26.70 26.13
CA SER A 361 15.11 25.34 26.65
C SER A 361 15.26 24.36 25.47
N THR A 362 16.45 23.83 25.30
CA THR A 362 16.72 22.74 24.36
C THR A 362 15.79 21.57 24.67
N PRO A 363 15.16 20.93 23.67
CA PRO A 363 14.30 19.79 23.89
C PRO A 363 15.05 18.70 24.67
N LYS A 364 14.47 18.27 25.80
CA LYS A 364 15.07 17.23 26.66
C LYS A 364 15.34 15.98 25.83
N ASN A 365 16.62 15.70 25.59
CA ASN A 365 17.09 14.50 24.91
C ASN A 365 16.50 13.26 25.60
N ARG A 366 15.64 12.52 24.89
CA ARG A 366 15.08 11.27 25.40
C ARG A 366 16.23 10.25 25.51
N LYS A 367 16.49 9.77 26.72
CA LYS A 367 17.45 8.69 27.01
C LYS A 367 16.82 7.35 26.65
N CYS A 368 17.58 6.43 26.07
CA CYS A 368 17.10 5.08 25.79
C CYS A 368 16.78 4.34 27.08
N SER A 369 15.61 3.70 27.17
CA SER A 369 15.20 2.96 28.38
C SER A 369 16.07 1.74 28.68
N LYS A 370 16.82 1.22 27.69
CA LYS A 370 17.64 0.02 27.83
C LYS A 370 19.09 0.31 28.21
N CYS A 371 19.68 1.39 27.69
CA CYS A 371 21.08 1.72 27.94
C CYS A 371 21.32 3.12 28.54
N GLY A 372 20.29 3.95 28.70
CA GLY A 372 20.39 5.28 29.34
C GLY A 372 21.08 6.37 28.52
N LEU A 373 21.69 6.03 27.38
CA LEU A 373 22.41 6.98 26.52
C LEU A 373 21.44 7.74 25.59
N SER A 374 21.72 9.03 25.36
CA SER A 374 21.04 9.87 24.35
C SER A 374 21.74 9.76 22.99
N GLY A 375 21.00 9.87 21.87
CA GLY A 375 21.57 10.03 20.53
C GLY A 375 21.36 8.90 19.51
N HIS A 376 21.00 7.67 19.93
CA HIS A 376 20.84 6.54 19.00
C HIS A 376 19.37 6.18 18.67
N ILE A 377 18.40 6.78 19.37
CA ILE A 377 16.96 6.52 19.11
C ILE A 377 16.52 7.09 17.74
N GLY A 378 17.31 7.98 17.13
CA GLY A 378 16.98 8.66 15.89
C GLY A 378 17.09 7.85 14.60
N MET A 379 17.72 6.66 14.58
CA MET A 379 18.03 5.98 13.30
C MET A 379 17.36 4.62 13.03
N LEU A 380 16.68 4.00 14.00
CA LEU A 380 16.19 2.62 13.82
C LEU A 380 14.69 2.46 13.53
N PHE A 381 13.91 3.53 13.46
CA PHE A 381 12.48 3.42 13.14
C PHE A 381 12.13 3.43 11.64
N SER A 382 13.13 3.42 10.74
CA SER A 382 12.91 3.47 9.28
C SER A 382 12.85 2.09 8.59
N MET A 383 12.91 0.96 9.31
CA MET A 383 12.99 -0.38 8.68
C MET A 383 11.68 -1.19 8.72
N PHE A 384 10.62 -0.74 9.42
CA PHE A 384 9.41 -1.54 9.59
C PHE A 384 8.10 -0.77 9.34
N SER A 385 7.76 -0.62 8.05
CA SER A 385 6.37 -0.64 7.56
C SER A 385 6.42 -0.68 6.03
N ARG A 386 6.35 -1.88 5.47
CA ARG A 386 6.16 -2.10 4.03
C ARG A 386 4.66 -2.27 3.77
N ILE A 387 4.25 -1.85 2.58
CA ILE A 387 2.89 -1.84 2.00
C ILE A 387 2.21 -0.47 2.12
N ALA A 388 2.52 0.41 1.16
CA ALA A 388 1.64 1.48 0.73
C ALA A 388 0.74 0.91 -0.39
N ILE A 389 -0.58 0.88 -0.16
CA ILE A 389 -1.56 0.59 -1.20
C ILE A 389 -1.85 1.93 -1.89
N SER A 390 -1.26 2.16 -3.06
CA SER A 390 -1.68 3.26 -3.93
C SER A 390 -3.03 2.91 -4.55
N LYS A 391 -4.05 3.74 -4.29
CA LYS A 391 -5.31 3.73 -5.03
C LYS A 391 -5.02 4.07 -6.49
N ILE A 392 -5.23 3.12 -7.40
CA ILE A 392 -5.20 3.37 -8.84
C ILE A 392 -6.61 3.78 -9.28
N THR A 393 -6.72 5.03 -9.73
CA THR A 393 -7.92 5.56 -10.40
C THR A 393 -7.92 5.04 -11.84
N LEU A 394 -8.86 4.16 -12.16
CA LEU A 394 -9.08 3.68 -13.55
C LEU A 394 -9.90 4.72 -14.31
N PHE A 395 -9.30 5.35 -15.31
CA PHE A 395 -10.02 6.08 -16.35
C PHE A 395 -10.57 5.06 -17.36
N SER A 396 -11.89 4.99 -17.48
CA SER A 396 -12.53 4.39 -18.66
C SER A 396 -12.65 5.50 -19.71
N PHE A 397 -12.01 5.30 -20.86
CA PHE A 397 -12.28 6.06 -22.07
C PHE A 397 -13.53 5.50 -22.78
#